data_AF-A0A800MFF2-F1
#
_entry.id   AF-A0A800MFF2-F1
#
_cell.length_a   1.000
_cell.length_b   1.000
_cell.length_c   1.000
_cell.angle_alpha   90.00
_cell.angle_beta   90.00
_cell.angle_gamma   90.00
#
_symmetry.space_group_name_H-M   'P 1'
#
loop_
_entity.id
_entity.type
_entity.pdbx_description
1 polymer ?
#
loop_
_entity_poly.entity_id
_entity_poly.type
_entity_poly.pdbx_seq_one_letter_code
_entity_poly.pdbx_strand_id
1 'polypeptide(L)'
;MWTLLSQGSRSNDRTDVSDSDHHRDLYRAAGVGCVFLDRPGHPVLDRPGPAFGGALQLSGIAHQHAHLGGGGVCHRPGGRGGGSLPLRGPTVPELPEVETTLRLVRPGILGRTIRGVEVCWPRTIGGLGEHEFSSLVLGARIAQARRRAKYIRLDLERGSARTGYEAAGSILIHLRMSGRLLLGRRGAAAPGWRRVSLELDRGVLHFVDVRKFGRFVWTATPAEDLAHLGPEPLSHEFTAEWLHGALARRRRQLKALLLDQSFLAGLGNIYVDEALHEARLHPLTPSDRVSKARARELHQAIQRILGEAIEREGSSFDGFYVTPEGNPGAYQDQFQVYGREGLPCRSCGIRLIKMLVAQRGTHVCTRCQVLPRKLLARKA
;
A
#
# COMPACT_ATOMS: atom_id res chain seq x y z
N MET A 1 62.56 33.10 18.80
CA MET A 1 61.56 32.18 19.37
C MET A 1 60.53 31.91 18.29
N TRP A 2 60.69 30.75 17.64
CA TRP A 2 59.73 29.99 16.79
C TRP A 2 58.93 30.68 15.66
N THR A 3 59.39 30.38 14.45
CA THR A 3 58.66 30.31 13.17
C THR A 3 57.82 29.02 13.10
N LEU A 4 56.68 29.04 12.38
CA LEU A 4 56.14 28.00 11.47
C LEU A 4 54.63 27.68 11.55
N LEU A 5 54.03 27.76 10.35
CA LEU A 5 53.04 26.86 9.72
C LEU A 5 51.53 27.08 9.93
N SER A 6 50.96 27.71 8.90
CA SER A 6 49.65 27.38 8.34
C SER A 6 49.49 25.88 8.07
N GLN A 7 48.38 25.30 8.54
CA GLN A 7 47.83 24.09 7.94
C GLN A 7 46.40 24.37 7.50
N GLY A 8 46.22 24.37 6.18
CA GLY A 8 44.92 24.36 5.54
C GLY A 8 44.26 23.00 5.77
N SER A 9 43.06 23.02 6.33
CA SER A 9 42.14 21.89 6.32
C SER A 9 41.69 21.65 4.88
N ARG A 10 42.33 20.67 4.21
CA ARG A 10 41.82 20.12 2.96
C ARG A 10 40.51 19.40 3.25
N SER A 11 39.38 20.02 2.90
CA SER A 11 38.09 19.35 2.77
C SER A 11 38.21 18.30 1.67
N ASN A 12 38.08 17.03 2.07
CA ASN A 12 38.11 15.89 1.17
C ASN A 12 36.74 15.76 0.48
N ASP A 13 36.45 16.64 -0.46
CA ASP A 13 35.17 16.72 -1.19
C ASP A 13 35.27 16.12 -2.62
N ARG A 14 36.10 15.07 -2.79
CA ARG A 14 36.47 14.53 -4.12
C ARG A 14 36.06 13.08 -4.40
N THR A 15 35.22 12.44 -3.58
CA THR A 15 34.92 11.00 -3.76
C THR A 15 33.46 10.65 -4.11
N ASP A 16 32.53 11.59 -4.21
CA ASP A 16 31.09 11.21 -4.33
C ASP A 16 30.54 11.25 -5.77
N VAL A 17 31.14 12.05 -6.67
CA VAL A 17 30.69 12.18 -8.06
C VAL A 17 31.18 11.00 -8.91
N SER A 18 32.46 10.62 -8.78
CA SER A 18 33.09 9.58 -9.61
C SER A 18 32.49 8.18 -9.40
N ASP A 19 32.12 7.84 -8.17
CA ASP A 19 31.54 6.53 -7.84
C ASP A 19 30.10 6.42 -8.39
N SER A 20 29.36 7.53 -8.37
CA SER A 20 28.01 7.62 -8.93
C SER A 20 28.00 7.51 -10.46
N ASP A 21 28.98 8.10 -11.14
CA ASP A 21 29.16 8.02 -12.59
C ASP A 21 29.59 6.62 -13.03
N HIS A 22 30.49 5.97 -12.29
CA HIS A 22 30.86 4.58 -12.55
C HIS A 22 29.65 3.63 -12.47
N HIS A 23 28.79 3.80 -11.45
CA HIS A 23 27.57 3.01 -11.34
C HIS A 23 26.56 3.27 -12.47
N ARG A 24 26.48 4.49 -12.99
CA ARG A 24 25.59 4.81 -14.13
C ARG A 24 26.02 4.09 -15.39
N ASP A 25 27.31 4.08 -15.68
CA ASP A 25 27.86 3.42 -16.86
C ASP A 25 27.65 1.91 -16.81
N LEU A 26 27.77 1.28 -15.64
CA LEU A 26 27.47 -0.14 -15.44
C LEU A 26 26.01 -0.50 -15.81
N TYR A 27 25.04 0.33 -15.43
CA TYR A 27 23.62 0.07 -15.74
C TYR A 27 23.29 0.35 -17.21
N ARG A 28 23.91 1.37 -17.82
CA ARG A 28 23.82 1.61 -19.27
C ARG A 28 24.40 0.44 -20.07
N ALA A 29 25.57 -0.05 -19.68
CA ALA A 29 26.22 -1.20 -20.29
C ALA A 29 25.36 -2.48 -20.16
N ALA A 30 24.70 -2.68 -19.02
CA ALA A 30 23.77 -3.79 -18.81
C ALA A 30 22.41 -3.63 -19.55
N GLY A 31 22.18 -2.52 -20.25
CA GLY A 31 20.93 -2.25 -20.97
C GLY A 31 19.72 -2.03 -20.05
N VAL A 32 19.95 -1.62 -18.80
CA VAL A 32 18.88 -1.36 -17.83
C VAL A 32 18.43 0.10 -17.97
N GLY A 33 17.16 0.30 -18.33
CA GLY A 33 16.55 1.63 -18.42
C GLY A 33 16.43 2.27 -17.03
N CYS A 34 17.34 3.19 -16.72
CA CYS A 34 17.40 3.92 -15.46
C CYS A 34 17.14 5.42 -15.66
N VAL A 35 16.40 6.01 -14.72
CA VAL A 35 16.24 7.45 -14.58
C VAL A 35 17.26 7.92 -13.54
N PHE A 36 18.23 8.69 -14.00
CA PHE A 36 19.21 9.35 -13.13
C PHE A 36 18.85 10.84 -13.07
N LEU A 37 18.68 11.38 -11.87
CA LEU A 37 18.49 12.81 -11.68
C LEU A 37 19.88 13.47 -11.60
N ASP A 38 20.24 14.19 -12.67
CA ASP A 38 21.31 15.18 -12.62
C ASP A 38 20.71 16.51 -12.20
N ARG A 39 20.93 16.90 -10.95
CA ARG A 39 20.74 18.29 -10.53
C ARG A 39 21.97 18.78 -9.78
N PRO A 40 22.66 19.82 -10.29
CA PRO A 40 23.58 20.58 -9.46
C PRO A 40 22.82 21.30 -8.35
N GLY A 41 23.51 21.53 -7.23
CA GLY A 41 23.02 21.93 -5.90
C GLY A 41 21.70 22.71 -5.84
N HIS A 42 20.79 22.24 -4.97
CA HIS A 42 19.81 23.09 -4.30
C HIS A 42 20.00 22.99 -2.79
N PRO A 43 19.94 24.12 -2.06
CA PRO A 43 20.21 24.15 -0.63
C PRO A 43 19.11 23.39 0.11
N VAL A 44 19.53 22.66 1.13
CA VAL A 44 18.64 22.10 2.15
C VAL A 44 17.87 23.27 2.76
N LEU A 45 16.57 23.34 2.51
CA LEU A 45 15.68 24.24 3.25
C LEU A 45 15.43 23.62 4.62
N ASP A 46 16.33 23.92 5.56
CA ASP A 46 15.96 23.94 6.98
C ASP A 46 15.02 25.13 7.18
N ARG A 47 13.73 24.83 7.40
CA ARG A 47 12.82 25.78 8.02
C ARG A 47 12.08 25.07 9.16
N PRO A 48 12.14 25.61 10.40
CA PRO A 48 11.34 25.09 11.49
C PRO A 48 9.85 25.36 11.22
N GLY A 49 9.00 24.40 11.57
CA GLY A 49 7.56 24.48 11.36
C GLY A 49 6.93 25.66 12.12
N PRO A 50 5.86 26.28 11.59
CA PRO A 50 5.16 27.31 12.32
C PRO A 50 4.34 26.68 13.46
N ALA A 51 4.59 27.18 14.68
CA ALA A 51 3.71 27.01 15.82
C ALA A 51 2.35 27.68 15.53
N PHE A 52 1.26 26.91 15.61
CA PHE A 52 -0.08 27.46 15.61
C PHE A 52 -0.52 27.74 17.05
N GLY A 53 -0.28 28.98 17.50
CA GLY A 53 -0.98 29.60 18.61
C GLY A 53 -1.61 30.89 18.10
N GLY A 54 -2.94 30.99 18.15
CA GLY A 54 -3.65 32.18 17.69
C GLY A 54 -5.14 31.96 17.60
N ALA A 55 -5.85 32.28 18.67
CA ALA A 55 -7.31 32.38 18.73
C ALA A 55 -7.82 33.45 17.75
N LEU A 56 -8.89 33.16 17.01
CA LEU A 56 -9.75 34.20 16.43
C LEU A 56 -11.22 33.78 16.47
N GLN A 57 -11.87 34.42 17.44
CA GLN A 57 -13.24 34.92 17.54
C GLN A 57 -14.34 34.46 16.58
N LEU A 58 -15.46 34.14 17.24
CA LEU A 58 -16.81 33.91 16.76
C LEU A 58 -17.51 35.21 16.32
N SER A 59 -18.11 35.16 15.13
CA SER A 59 -19.32 35.89 14.71
C SER A 59 -19.80 35.18 13.43
N GLY A 60 -21.00 34.63 13.28
CA GLY A 60 -22.29 34.96 13.84
C GLY A 60 -23.20 35.42 12.68
N ILE A 61 -23.87 34.50 11.96
CA ILE A 61 -25.05 34.82 11.13
C ILE A 61 -26.05 33.63 11.14
N ALA A 62 -27.17 33.90 11.81
CA ALA A 62 -28.58 33.58 11.56
C ALA A 62 -29.05 32.20 11.03
N HIS A 63 -30.03 31.69 11.78
CA HIS A 63 -31.06 30.70 11.48
C HIS A 63 -31.79 30.93 10.14
N GLN A 64 -32.12 29.83 9.47
CA GLN A 64 -33.42 29.65 8.82
C GLN A 64 -33.83 28.17 8.86
N HIS A 65 -35.04 27.93 9.35
CA HIS A 65 -35.73 26.64 9.38
C HIS A 65 -36.30 26.30 7.99
N ALA A 66 -36.22 25.03 7.59
CA ALA A 66 -37.17 24.44 6.64
C ALA A 66 -37.34 22.93 6.90
N HIS A 67 -38.59 22.49 6.85
CA HIS A 67 -39.11 21.17 7.18
C HIS A 67 -38.84 20.07 6.14
N LEU A 68 -38.73 18.83 6.66
CA LEU A 68 -39.16 17.50 6.18
C LEU A 68 -39.41 17.24 4.67
N GLY A 69 -38.78 16.17 4.17
CA GLY A 69 -39.38 15.27 3.18
C GLY A 69 -38.47 14.73 2.07
N GLY A 70 -38.27 13.41 2.04
CA GLY A 70 -38.23 12.63 0.78
C GLY A 70 -36.88 12.36 0.09
N GLY A 71 -36.51 11.07 0.03
CA GLY A 71 -35.84 10.44 -1.13
C GLY A 71 -34.53 11.06 -1.62
N GLY A 72 -33.41 10.71 -0.99
CA GLY A 72 -32.07 11.06 -1.48
C GLY A 72 -31.68 10.28 -2.74
N VAL A 73 -32.11 10.76 -3.91
CA VAL A 73 -31.61 10.31 -5.21
C VAL A 73 -30.15 10.74 -5.38
N CYS A 74 -29.31 9.83 -5.87
CA CYS A 74 -27.90 10.07 -6.12
C CYS A 74 -27.66 11.15 -7.18
N HIS A 75 -27.36 12.39 -6.77
CA HIS A 75 -26.90 13.42 -7.70
C HIS A 75 -25.39 13.28 -8.01
N ARG A 76 -25.06 13.44 -9.30
CA ARG A 76 -23.69 13.55 -9.83
C ARG A 76 -23.19 14.98 -9.62
N PRO A 77 -22.06 15.26 -8.95
CA PRO A 77 -21.47 16.59 -8.97
C PRO A 77 -20.65 16.80 -10.25
N GLY A 78 -20.95 17.89 -10.95
CA GLY A 78 -20.13 18.48 -12.02
C GLY A 78 -18.88 19.17 -11.45
N GLY A 79 -17.79 19.20 -12.24
CA GLY A 79 -16.45 19.57 -11.75
C GLY A 79 -16.06 21.05 -11.89
N ARG A 80 -14.92 21.42 -11.27
CA ARG A 80 -13.66 21.96 -11.86
C ARG A 80 -12.78 22.63 -10.79
N GLY A 81 -11.45 22.43 -10.91
CA GLY A 81 -10.43 23.44 -10.55
C GLY A 81 -9.56 23.16 -9.31
N GLY A 82 -8.23 23.06 -9.50
CA GLY A 82 -7.23 23.45 -8.48
C GLY A 82 -6.03 22.52 -8.27
N GLY A 83 -4.86 22.91 -8.82
CA GLY A 83 -3.52 22.59 -8.29
C GLY A 83 -2.92 21.21 -8.57
N SER A 84 -2.15 21.07 -9.66
CA SER A 84 -1.36 19.86 -9.92
C SER A 84 -0.03 19.89 -9.13
N LEU A 85 -0.02 19.28 -7.94
CA LEU A 85 1.21 18.73 -7.37
C LEU A 85 1.75 17.65 -8.32
N PRO A 86 3.10 17.48 -8.44
CA PRO A 86 3.66 16.45 -9.31
C PRO A 86 3.12 15.09 -8.86
N LEU A 87 2.30 14.48 -9.71
CA LEU A 87 1.66 13.19 -9.46
C LEU A 87 2.73 12.10 -9.40
N ARG A 88 3.28 11.87 -8.20
CA ARG A 88 3.99 10.63 -7.89
C ARG A 88 2.98 9.49 -8.10
N GLY A 89 3.38 8.48 -8.87
CA GLY A 89 2.49 7.42 -9.33
C GLY A 89 1.73 6.79 -8.15
N PRO A 90 0.41 6.60 -8.26
CA PRO A 90 -0.40 6.13 -7.15
C PRO A 90 0.01 4.73 -6.73
N THR A 91 0.05 4.49 -5.43
CA THR A 91 0.38 3.23 -4.77
C THR A 91 -0.89 2.49 -4.39
N VAL A 92 -0.95 1.19 -4.67
CA VAL A 92 -2.06 0.34 -4.21
C VAL A 92 -1.84 0.17 -2.71
N PRO A 93 -2.86 0.31 -1.83
CA PRO A 93 -2.81 -0.24 -0.48
C PRO A 93 -2.31 -1.68 -0.53
N GLU A 94 -1.22 -1.94 0.20
CA GLU A 94 -0.61 -3.26 0.26
C GLU A 94 -1.07 -3.95 1.54
N LEU A 95 -0.40 -5.01 1.96
CA LEU A 95 -0.82 -5.77 3.14
C LEU A 95 -0.98 -4.90 4.41
N PRO A 96 -0.02 -4.02 4.79
CA PRO A 96 -0.12 -3.24 6.02
C PRO A 96 -1.31 -2.29 6.06
N GLU A 97 -1.60 -1.59 4.96
CA GLU A 97 -2.72 -0.67 4.86
C GLU A 97 -4.07 -1.40 4.95
N VAL A 98 -4.17 -2.57 4.32
CA VAL A 98 -5.37 -3.41 4.35
C VAL A 98 -5.60 -3.99 5.76
N GLU A 99 -4.55 -4.44 6.43
CA GLU A 99 -4.61 -4.92 7.82
C GLU A 99 -5.03 -3.79 8.77
N THR A 100 -4.42 -2.61 8.63
CA THR A 100 -4.75 -1.41 9.43
C THR A 100 -6.22 -1.02 9.24
N THR A 101 -6.67 -0.94 7.99
CA THR A 101 -8.08 -0.67 7.66
C THR A 101 -9.01 -1.65 8.36
N LEU A 102 -8.68 -2.95 8.30
CA LEU A 102 -9.48 -3.99 8.93
C LEU A 102 -9.51 -3.86 10.46
N ARG A 103 -8.37 -3.61 11.11
CA ARG A 103 -8.29 -3.44 12.57
C ARG A 103 -9.19 -2.32 13.08
N LEU A 104 -9.27 -1.24 12.30
CA LEU A 104 -10.01 -0.03 12.67
C LEU A 104 -11.53 -0.18 12.41
N VAL A 105 -11.93 -0.84 11.31
CA VAL A 105 -13.37 -1.07 11.04
C VAL A 105 -13.97 -2.24 11.81
N ARG A 106 -13.16 -3.28 12.13
CA ARG A 106 -13.65 -4.55 12.71
C ARG A 106 -14.51 -4.35 13.97
N PRO A 107 -14.15 -3.52 14.97
CA PRO A 107 -14.96 -3.33 16.18
C PRO A 107 -16.36 -2.77 15.89
N GLY A 108 -16.50 -1.97 14.83
CA GLY A 108 -17.77 -1.37 14.43
C GLY A 108 -18.70 -2.30 13.66
N ILE A 109 -18.16 -3.35 13.02
CA ILE A 109 -18.94 -4.22 12.11
C ILE A 109 -19.14 -5.64 12.64
N LEU A 110 -18.25 -6.13 13.50
CA LEU A 110 -18.27 -7.53 13.93
C LEU A 110 -19.54 -7.81 14.75
N GLY A 111 -20.22 -8.89 14.37
CA GLY A 111 -21.47 -9.35 14.97
C GLY A 111 -22.69 -8.51 14.64
N ARG A 112 -22.56 -7.49 13.78
CA ARG A 112 -23.68 -6.65 13.35
C ARG A 112 -24.48 -7.31 12.23
N THR A 113 -25.78 -7.07 12.23
CA THR A 113 -26.69 -7.55 11.19
C THR A 113 -26.87 -6.49 10.11
N ILE A 114 -26.75 -6.88 8.84
CA ILE A 114 -26.99 -6.00 7.70
C ILE A 114 -28.51 -5.80 7.56
N ARG A 115 -28.97 -4.55 7.69
CA ARG A 115 -30.38 -4.15 7.62
C ARG A 115 -30.76 -3.47 6.31
N GLY A 116 -29.79 -2.90 5.63
CA GLY A 116 -29.96 -2.18 4.37
C GLY A 116 -28.73 -2.30 3.51
N VAL A 117 -28.93 -2.25 2.20
CA VAL A 117 -27.86 -2.28 1.20
C VAL A 117 -28.16 -1.20 0.19
N GLU A 118 -27.15 -0.43 -0.14
CA GLU A 118 -27.24 0.54 -1.23
C GLU A 118 -26.04 0.36 -2.15
N VAL A 119 -26.31 0.10 -3.44
CA VAL A 119 -25.28 -0.04 -4.47
C VAL A 119 -25.37 1.16 -5.41
N CYS A 120 -24.35 2.01 -5.39
CA CYS A 120 -24.29 3.22 -6.24
C CYS A 120 -23.47 3.00 -7.52
N TRP A 121 -22.74 1.90 -7.59
CA TRP A 121 -21.91 1.56 -8.74
C TRP A 121 -21.86 0.03 -8.93
N PRO A 122 -22.74 -0.54 -9.76
CA PRO A 122 -22.91 -2.00 -9.88
C PRO A 122 -21.65 -2.76 -10.31
N ARG A 123 -20.77 -2.14 -11.09
CA ARG A 123 -19.52 -2.81 -11.52
C ARG A 123 -18.57 -3.13 -10.36
N THR A 124 -18.78 -2.56 -9.18
CA THR A 124 -18.00 -2.87 -7.97
C THR A 124 -18.38 -4.22 -7.36
N ILE A 125 -19.61 -4.71 -7.54
CA ILE A 125 -20.11 -5.96 -6.93
C ILE A 125 -19.87 -7.23 -7.76
N GLY A 126 -19.05 -7.15 -8.81
CA GLY A 126 -18.48 -8.35 -9.45
C GLY A 126 -19.47 -9.18 -10.26
N GLY A 127 -20.31 -8.53 -11.07
CA GLY A 127 -21.16 -9.21 -12.06
C GLY A 127 -22.56 -9.56 -11.57
N LEU A 128 -22.77 -9.69 -10.26
CA LEU A 128 -24.10 -9.83 -9.67
C LEU A 128 -24.97 -8.60 -9.96
N GLY A 129 -26.28 -8.82 -10.13
CA GLY A 129 -27.26 -7.74 -10.16
C GLY A 129 -27.43 -7.12 -8.76
N GLU A 130 -27.84 -5.85 -8.68
CA GLU A 130 -28.03 -5.16 -7.38
C GLU A 130 -29.04 -5.88 -6.48
N HIS A 131 -30.15 -6.36 -7.05
CA HIS A 131 -31.18 -7.12 -6.34
C HIS A 131 -30.67 -8.46 -5.82
N GLU A 132 -29.90 -9.17 -6.63
CA GLU A 132 -29.30 -10.47 -6.27
C GLU A 132 -28.25 -10.29 -5.16
N PHE A 133 -27.35 -9.32 -5.30
CA PHE A 133 -26.40 -9.00 -4.25
C PHE A 133 -27.10 -8.62 -2.94
N SER A 134 -28.14 -7.79 -3.03
CA SER A 134 -28.91 -7.36 -1.85
C SER A 134 -29.62 -8.53 -1.16
N SER A 135 -30.26 -9.43 -1.92
CA SER A 135 -30.94 -10.60 -1.33
C SER A 135 -29.96 -11.54 -0.61
N LEU A 136 -28.74 -11.69 -1.13
CA LEU A 136 -27.70 -12.53 -0.54
C LEU A 136 -27.16 -11.99 0.79
N VAL A 137 -27.09 -10.67 0.97
CA VAL A 137 -26.47 -10.07 2.18
C VAL A 137 -27.47 -9.49 3.19
N LEU A 138 -28.67 -9.06 2.76
CA LEU A 138 -29.67 -8.46 3.65
C LEU A 138 -30.14 -9.43 4.73
N GLY A 139 -30.08 -9.03 5.99
CA GLY A 139 -30.43 -9.84 7.15
C GLY A 139 -29.32 -10.78 7.64
N ALA A 140 -28.20 -10.90 6.91
CA ALA A 140 -27.05 -11.66 7.38
C ALA A 140 -26.27 -10.89 8.46
N ARG A 141 -25.67 -11.63 9.39
CA ARG A 141 -24.79 -11.13 10.44
C ARG A 141 -23.34 -11.28 9.99
N ILE A 142 -22.51 -10.26 10.22
CA ILE A 142 -21.06 -10.34 9.98
C ILE A 142 -20.44 -11.17 11.11
N ALA A 143 -20.25 -12.46 10.88
CA ALA A 143 -19.72 -13.39 11.86
C ALA A 143 -18.25 -13.13 12.16
N GLN A 144 -17.47 -12.87 11.10
CA GLN A 144 -16.02 -12.71 11.15
C GLN A 144 -15.56 -11.68 10.12
N ALA A 145 -14.46 -10.97 10.41
CA ALA A 145 -13.84 -10.02 9.49
C ALA A 145 -12.33 -10.25 9.48
N ARG A 146 -11.81 -10.80 8.38
CA ARG A 146 -10.44 -11.29 8.25
C ARG A 146 -9.75 -10.66 7.04
N ARG A 147 -8.42 -10.73 6.99
CA ARG A 147 -7.63 -10.33 5.83
C ARG A 147 -7.04 -11.57 5.17
N ARG A 148 -7.05 -11.61 3.85
CA ARG A 148 -6.24 -12.53 3.04
C ARG A 148 -5.54 -11.70 1.96
N ALA A 149 -4.22 -11.68 1.97
CA ALA A 149 -3.40 -10.84 1.11
C ALA A 149 -3.85 -9.37 1.17
N LYS A 150 -4.32 -8.83 0.04
CA LYS A 150 -4.86 -7.46 -0.09
C LYS A 150 -6.40 -7.42 -0.12
N TYR A 151 -7.04 -8.50 0.31
CA TYR A 151 -8.50 -8.60 0.46
C TYR A 151 -8.89 -8.52 1.93
N ILE A 152 -9.97 -7.78 2.19
CA ILE A 152 -10.75 -7.90 3.41
C ILE A 152 -11.89 -8.87 3.11
N ARG A 153 -12.10 -9.85 3.99
CA ARG A 153 -13.14 -10.87 3.89
C ARG A 153 -14.08 -10.73 5.08
N LEU A 154 -15.35 -10.48 4.81
CA LEU A 154 -16.41 -10.49 5.80
C LEU A 154 -17.19 -11.80 5.65
N ASP A 155 -17.05 -12.70 6.61
CA ASP A 155 -17.83 -13.93 6.64
C ASP A 155 -19.23 -13.64 7.17
N LEU A 156 -20.24 -14.07 6.44
CA LEU A 156 -21.63 -13.85 6.78
C LEU A 156 -22.27 -15.12 7.31
N GLU A 157 -23.20 -14.97 8.23
CA GLU A 157 -24.05 -16.05 8.71
C GLU A 157 -25.50 -15.58 8.86
N ARG A 158 -26.43 -16.53 8.89
CA ARG A 158 -27.87 -16.27 9.06
C ARG A 158 -28.43 -17.18 10.15
N GLY A 159 -29.49 -16.71 10.82
CA GLY A 159 -30.18 -17.51 11.83
C GLY A 159 -30.73 -18.79 11.22
N SER A 160 -30.49 -19.92 11.87
CA SER A 160 -30.95 -21.24 11.47
C SER A 160 -31.61 -21.94 12.66
N ALA A 161 -32.82 -22.45 12.48
CA ALA A 161 -33.54 -23.15 13.55
C ALA A 161 -32.83 -24.43 14.02
N ARG A 162 -31.95 -25.00 13.19
CA ARG A 162 -31.24 -26.26 13.47
C ARG A 162 -29.92 -26.07 14.21
N THR A 163 -29.17 -25.02 13.88
CA THR A 163 -27.79 -24.81 14.36
C THR A 163 -27.59 -23.47 15.06
N GLY A 164 -28.66 -22.69 15.28
CA GLY A 164 -28.60 -21.30 15.73
C GLY A 164 -28.19 -20.36 14.60
N TYR A 165 -27.04 -20.62 13.97
CA TYR A 165 -26.56 -19.90 12.79
C TYR A 165 -25.96 -20.85 11.75
N GLU A 166 -26.06 -20.46 10.48
CA GLU A 166 -25.46 -21.15 9.33
C GLU A 166 -24.72 -20.17 8.41
N ALA A 167 -23.68 -20.65 7.71
CA ALA A 167 -22.88 -19.82 6.82
C ALA A 167 -23.72 -19.28 5.66
N ALA A 168 -23.58 -17.99 5.37
CA ALA A 168 -24.33 -17.26 4.34
C ALA A 168 -23.40 -16.63 3.28
N GLY A 169 -22.28 -17.30 3.00
CA GLY A 169 -21.23 -16.83 2.09
C GLY A 169 -20.34 -15.76 2.72
N SER A 170 -19.68 -14.99 1.87
CA SER A 170 -18.71 -13.97 2.29
C SER A 170 -18.68 -12.79 1.33
N ILE A 171 -18.31 -11.62 1.85
CA ILE A 171 -18.00 -10.44 1.04
C ILE A 171 -16.48 -10.30 0.96
N LEU A 172 -15.94 -10.31 -0.25
CA LEU A 172 -14.54 -10.02 -0.56
C LEU A 172 -14.39 -8.58 -1.04
N ILE A 173 -13.60 -7.80 -0.30
CA ILE A 173 -13.35 -6.40 -0.56
C ILE A 173 -11.88 -6.22 -0.94
N HIS A 174 -11.63 -5.72 -2.15
CA HIS A 174 -10.29 -5.32 -2.58
C HIS A 174 -10.28 -3.80 -2.78
N LEU A 175 -9.50 -3.10 -1.96
CA LEU A 175 -9.46 -1.63 -1.97
C LEU A 175 -8.94 -1.06 -3.30
N ARG A 176 -7.93 -1.72 -3.90
CA ARG A 176 -7.20 -1.19 -5.06
C ARG A 176 -6.70 0.24 -4.72
N MET A 177 -6.38 1.04 -5.71
CA MET A 177 -5.66 2.32 -5.53
C MET A 177 -6.31 3.33 -4.57
N SER A 178 -7.64 3.42 -4.57
CA SER A 178 -8.36 4.52 -3.91
C SER A 178 -9.60 4.08 -3.14
N GLY A 179 -9.78 2.77 -2.96
CA GLY A 179 -10.85 2.23 -2.15
C GLY A 179 -10.58 2.49 -0.68
N ARG A 180 -11.62 2.90 0.06
CA ARG A 180 -11.58 3.07 1.50
C ARG A 180 -12.85 2.49 2.13
N LEU A 181 -12.71 2.00 3.35
CA LEU A 181 -13.85 1.62 4.19
C LEU A 181 -14.01 2.67 5.28
N LEU A 182 -15.22 3.19 5.43
CA LEU A 182 -15.55 4.24 6.39
C LEU A 182 -16.72 3.78 7.25
N LEU A 183 -16.62 3.99 8.56
CA LEU A 183 -17.73 3.79 9.49
C LEU A 183 -18.50 5.09 9.67
N GLY A 184 -19.81 5.01 9.49
CA GLY A 184 -20.75 6.12 9.67
C GLY A 184 -21.76 5.85 10.79
N ARG A 185 -22.37 6.93 11.27
CA ARG A 185 -23.59 6.85 12.09
C ARG A 185 -24.79 6.71 11.15
N ARG A 186 -25.79 5.92 11.55
CA ARG A 186 -27.04 5.81 10.81
C ARG A 186 -27.72 7.18 10.73
N GLY A 187 -28.18 7.57 9.54
CA GLY A 187 -28.79 8.88 9.28
C GLY A 187 -27.82 10.05 9.14
N ALA A 188 -26.51 9.85 9.31
CA ALA A 188 -25.53 10.87 8.97
C ALA A 188 -25.44 11.07 7.45
N ALA A 189 -24.95 12.24 7.03
CA ALA A 189 -24.71 12.53 5.63
C ALA A 189 -23.77 11.48 5.01
N ALA A 190 -24.19 10.90 3.88
CA ALA A 190 -23.41 9.87 3.21
C ALA A 190 -22.11 10.46 2.61
N PRO A 191 -20.98 9.74 2.67
CA PRO A 191 -19.73 10.23 2.12
C PRO A 191 -19.76 10.33 0.60
N GLY A 192 -18.99 11.28 0.07
CA GLY A 192 -18.75 11.39 -1.37
C GLY A 192 -18.10 10.11 -1.95
N TRP A 193 -18.36 9.86 -3.23
CA TRP A 193 -17.79 8.72 -3.99
C TRP A 193 -18.09 7.32 -3.45
N ARG A 194 -19.13 7.17 -2.62
CA ARG A 194 -19.68 5.88 -2.20
C ARG A 194 -20.02 5.00 -3.40
N ARG A 195 -19.74 3.70 -3.24
CA ARG A 195 -19.99 2.64 -4.24
C ARG A 195 -20.94 1.61 -3.69
N VAL A 196 -20.73 1.20 -2.43
CA VAL A 196 -21.61 0.31 -1.68
C VAL A 196 -21.73 0.84 -0.26
N SER A 197 -22.93 0.81 0.30
CA SER A 197 -23.18 1.04 1.72
C SER A 197 -23.92 -0.15 2.31
N LEU A 198 -23.44 -0.67 3.44
CA LEU A 198 -24.15 -1.64 4.25
C LEU A 198 -24.68 -0.92 5.49
N GLU A 199 -25.99 -0.74 5.57
CA GLU A 199 -26.62 -0.30 6.81
C GLU A 199 -26.62 -1.46 7.79
N LEU A 200 -26.06 -1.23 8.97
CA LEU A 200 -25.99 -2.22 10.03
C LEU A 200 -27.08 -1.92 11.07
N ASP A 201 -27.41 -2.91 11.90
CA ASP A 201 -28.28 -2.70 13.07
C ASP A 201 -27.76 -1.59 13.99
N ARG A 202 -26.45 -1.37 14.00
CA ARG A 202 -25.79 -0.20 14.59
C ARG A 202 -24.73 0.37 13.63
N GLY A 203 -25.00 1.56 13.10
CA GLY A 203 -24.08 2.28 12.22
C GLY A 203 -24.21 1.90 10.74
N VAL A 204 -23.27 2.36 9.92
CA VAL A 204 -23.22 2.08 8.47
C VAL A 204 -21.77 1.85 8.07
N LEU A 205 -21.51 0.85 7.24
CA LEU A 205 -20.21 0.65 6.59
C LEU A 205 -20.28 1.12 5.15
N HIS A 206 -19.49 2.14 4.81
CA HIS A 206 -19.39 2.66 3.45
C HIS A 206 -18.11 2.15 2.77
N PHE A 207 -18.26 1.67 1.54
CA PHE A 207 -17.16 1.50 0.62
C PHE A 207 -17.13 2.66 -0.38
N VAL A 208 -16.11 3.49 -0.30
CA VAL A 208 -15.88 4.63 -1.19
C VAL A 208 -14.70 4.33 -2.10
N ASP A 209 -14.78 4.74 -3.36
CA ASP A 209 -13.65 4.57 -4.27
C ASP A 209 -13.72 5.58 -5.42
N VAL A 210 -12.82 6.55 -5.43
CA VAL A 210 -12.78 7.62 -6.44
C VAL A 210 -12.60 7.04 -7.85
N ARG A 211 -11.70 6.06 -8.02
CA ARG A 211 -11.31 5.53 -9.34
C ARG A 211 -12.13 4.34 -9.83
N LYS A 212 -13.03 3.80 -8.99
CA LYS A 212 -13.94 2.68 -9.33
C LYS A 212 -13.22 1.39 -9.71
N PHE A 213 -11.99 1.20 -9.23
CA PHE A 213 -11.21 -0.02 -9.43
C PHE A 213 -11.44 -1.04 -8.32
N GLY A 214 -11.80 -0.57 -7.13
CA GLY A 214 -12.13 -1.39 -5.99
C GLY A 214 -13.27 -2.36 -6.26
N ARG A 215 -13.28 -3.45 -5.50
CA ARG A 215 -14.22 -4.56 -5.64
C ARG A 215 -14.83 -4.87 -4.28
N PHE A 216 -16.12 -5.19 -4.28
CA PHE A 216 -16.94 -5.51 -3.11
C PHE A 216 -17.87 -6.66 -3.49
N VAL A 217 -17.34 -7.86 -3.59
CA VAL A 217 -17.99 -8.99 -4.28
C VAL A 217 -18.48 -10.01 -3.26
N TRP A 218 -19.71 -10.50 -3.42
CA TRP A 218 -20.19 -11.64 -2.61
C TRP A 218 -19.77 -12.96 -3.27
N THR A 219 -19.48 -13.97 -2.45
CA THR A 219 -19.17 -15.34 -2.90
C THR A 219 -19.63 -16.38 -1.89
N ALA A 220 -20.04 -17.54 -2.40
CA ALA A 220 -20.31 -18.73 -1.59
C ALA A 220 -19.01 -19.51 -1.27
N THR A 221 -17.99 -19.41 -2.11
CA THR A 221 -16.77 -20.24 -2.08
C THR A 221 -15.50 -19.39 -1.95
N PRO A 222 -15.37 -18.57 -0.89
CA PRO A 222 -14.23 -17.65 -0.73
C PRO A 222 -12.87 -18.37 -0.66
N ALA A 223 -12.84 -19.65 -0.30
CA ALA A 223 -11.60 -20.44 -0.31
C ALA A 223 -11.11 -20.70 -1.74
N GLU A 224 -12.02 -21.02 -2.67
CA GLU A 224 -11.71 -21.28 -4.08
C GLU A 224 -11.33 -19.98 -4.78
N ASP A 225 -12.08 -18.90 -4.56
CA ASP A 225 -11.81 -17.59 -5.16
C ASP A 225 -10.44 -17.03 -4.78
N LEU A 226 -9.93 -17.42 -3.60
CA LEU A 226 -8.63 -16.99 -3.07
C LEU A 226 -7.55 -18.07 -3.17
N ALA A 227 -7.85 -19.25 -3.73
CA ALA A 227 -6.92 -20.39 -3.81
C ALA A 227 -5.70 -20.10 -4.68
N HIS A 228 -5.82 -19.18 -5.63
CA HIS A 228 -4.73 -18.77 -6.51
C HIS A 228 -3.63 -17.93 -5.81
N LEU A 229 -3.85 -17.50 -4.56
CA LEU A 229 -2.92 -16.67 -3.81
C LEU A 229 -1.83 -17.51 -3.12
N GLY A 230 -0.60 -17.03 -3.19
CA GLY A 230 0.54 -17.59 -2.45
C GLY A 230 0.42 -17.42 -0.93
N PRO A 231 1.36 -17.96 -0.14
CA PRO A 231 1.32 -17.87 1.32
C PRO A 231 1.26 -16.43 1.84
N GLU A 232 0.77 -16.27 3.07
CA GLU A 232 0.83 -15.00 3.81
C GLU A 232 2.27 -14.74 4.30
N PRO A 233 2.85 -13.56 4.07
CA PRO A 233 4.23 -13.26 4.46
C PRO A 233 4.43 -13.14 5.99
N LEU A 234 3.33 -13.08 6.75
CA LEU A 234 3.33 -13.05 8.21
C LEU A 234 2.77 -14.34 8.84
N SER A 235 2.47 -15.38 8.05
CA SER A 235 2.06 -16.67 8.61
C SER A 235 3.28 -17.53 8.97
N HIS A 236 3.03 -18.54 9.80
CA HIS A 236 4.02 -19.56 10.16
C HIS A 236 4.44 -20.45 8.97
N GLU A 237 3.62 -20.52 7.92
CA GLU A 237 3.92 -21.27 6.70
C GLU A 237 5.00 -20.59 5.84
N PHE A 238 5.13 -19.27 5.94
CA PHE A 238 6.15 -18.51 5.24
C PHE A 238 7.46 -18.53 6.04
N THR A 239 8.32 -19.51 5.75
CA THR A 239 9.63 -19.68 6.37
C THR A 239 10.77 -19.31 5.41
N ALA A 240 11.97 -19.07 5.95
CA ALA A 240 13.17 -18.84 5.15
C ALA A 240 13.50 -20.05 4.25
N GLU A 241 13.30 -21.27 4.76
CA GLU A 241 13.49 -22.53 4.05
C GLU A 241 12.50 -22.65 2.89
N TRP A 242 11.22 -22.34 3.13
CA TRP A 242 10.21 -22.30 2.09
C TRP A 242 10.59 -21.28 1.02
N LEU A 243 10.95 -20.05 1.41
CA LEU A 243 11.30 -18.98 0.48
C LEU A 243 12.49 -19.37 -0.40
N HIS A 244 13.57 -19.88 0.19
CA HIS A 244 14.72 -20.35 -0.57
C HIS A 244 14.34 -21.47 -1.56
N GLY A 245 13.60 -22.49 -1.09
CA GLY A 245 13.17 -23.61 -1.92
C GLY A 245 12.23 -23.20 -3.05
N ALA A 246 11.39 -22.18 -2.83
CA ALA A 246 10.47 -21.65 -3.83
C ALA A 246 11.19 -20.75 -4.85
N LEU A 247 12.13 -19.92 -4.40
CA LEU A 247 12.99 -19.09 -5.26
C LEU A 247 13.87 -19.95 -6.18
N ALA A 248 14.48 -21.01 -5.65
CA ALA A 248 15.35 -21.93 -6.38
C ALA A 248 14.64 -22.64 -7.56
N ARG A 249 13.32 -22.86 -7.44
CA ARG A 249 12.50 -23.51 -8.47
C ARG A 249 12.05 -22.58 -9.60
N ARG A 250 12.35 -21.27 -9.51
CA ARG A 250 11.92 -20.27 -10.49
C ARG A 250 13.13 -19.53 -11.05
N ARG A 251 13.09 -19.18 -12.33
CA ARG A 251 14.13 -18.38 -13.01
C ARG A 251 13.55 -17.04 -13.48
N ARG A 252 13.10 -16.21 -12.55
CA ARG A 252 12.52 -14.88 -12.83
C ARG A 252 13.33 -13.81 -12.11
N GLN A 253 13.19 -12.55 -12.54
CA GLN A 253 13.72 -11.41 -11.79
C GLN A 253 13.09 -11.39 -10.40
N LEU A 254 13.90 -11.24 -9.36
CA LEU A 254 13.49 -11.38 -7.97
C LEU A 254 12.34 -10.43 -7.60
N LYS A 255 12.43 -9.15 -7.96
CA LYS A 255 11.32 -8.20 -7.71
C LYS A 255 10.03 -8.61 -8.41
N ALA A 256 10.12 -9.04 -9.67
CA ALA A 256 8.95 -9.46 -10.43
C ALA A 256 8.25 -10.68 -9.81
N LEU A 257 9.03 -11.59 -9.22
CA LEU A 257 8.51 -12.77 -8.53
C LEU A 257 7.89 -12.42 -7.17
N LEU A 258 8.50 -11.52 -6.40
CA LEU A 258 7.94 -11.07 -5.11
C LEU A 258 6.65 -10.25 -5.25
N LEU A 259 6.44 -9.61 -6.40
CA LEU A 259 5.19 -8.91 -6.73
C LEU A 259 4.07 -9.84 -7.19
N ASP A 260 4.40 -11.08 -7.57
CA ASP A 260 3.45 -12.07 -8.04
C ASP A 260 2.63 -12.61 -6.88
N GLN A 261 1.34 -12.25 -6.83
CA GLN A 261 0.46 -12.61 -5.73
C GLN A 261 0.21 -14.13 -5.64
N SER A 262 0.47 -14.89 -6.71
CA SER A 262 0.43 -16.37 -6.68
C SER A 262 1.69 -16.98 -6.06
N PHE A 263 2.80 -16.23 -6.04
CA PHE A 263 4.04 -16.65 -5.40
C PHE A 263 4.08 -16.23 -3.93
N LEU A 264 3.87 -14.95 -3.64
CA LEU A 264 3.84 -14.41 -2.28
C LEU A 264 2.79 -13.30 -2.21
N ALA A 265 1.74 -13.53 -1.42
CA ALA A 265 0.59 -12.65 -1.44
C ALA A 265 0.77 -11.43 -0.52
N GLY A 266 0.16 -10.30 -0.85
CA GLY A 266 0.14 -9.13 0.04
C GLY A 266 1.29 -8.14 -0.17
N LEU A 267 2.44 -8.56 -0.69
CA LEU A 267 3.51 -7.64 -1.07
C LEU A 267 3.13 -6.80 -2.29
N GLY A 268 3.53 -5.54 -2.31
CA GLY A 268 3.44 -4.64 -3.46
C GLY A 268 4.75 -3.90 -3.69
N ASN A 269 4.66 -2.76 -4.37
CA ASN A 269 5.83 -2.08 -4.91
C ASN A 269 6.68 -1.44 -3.82
N ILE A 270 6.06 -0.93 -2.76
CA ILE A 270 6.75 -0.27 -1.65
C ILE A 270 7.54 -1.29 -0.87
N TYR A 271 6.85 -2.27 -0.29
CA TYR A 271 7.46 -3.19 0.66
C TYR A 271 8.44 -4.17 0.00
N VAL A 272 8.32 -4.42 -1.32
CA VAL A 272 9.34 -5.18 -2.07
C VAL A 272 10.63 -4.38 -2.26
N ASP A 273 10.55 -3.08 -2.59
CA ASP A 273 11.75 -2.25 -2.74
C ASP A 273 12.50 -2.15 -1.40
N GLU A 274 11.77 -1.90 -0.32
CA GLU A 274 12.32 -1.81 1.04
C GLU A 274 12.95 -3.14 1.48
N ALA A 275 12.25 -4.27 1.33
CA ALA A 275 12.77 -5.57 1.75
C ALA A 275 13.99 -6.01 0.93
N LEU A 276 14.01 -5.72 -0.37
CA LEU A 276 15.18 -6.00 -1.20
C LEU A 276 16.39 -5.14 -0.84
N HIS A 277 16.15 -3.88 -0.49
CA HIS A 277 17.23 -3.01 -0.01
C HIS A 277 17.84 -3.53 1.27
N GLU A 278 17.00 -3.84 2.25
CA GLU A 278 17.43 -4.32 3.56
C GLU A 278 18.17 -5.66 3.48
N ALA A 279 17.70 -6.57 2.64
CA ALA A 279 18.37 -7.85 2.35
C ALA A 279 19.59 -7.72 1.41
N ARG A 280 19.92 -6.51 0.96
CA ARG A 280 21.03 -6.21 0.02
C ARG A 280 20.94 -7.02 -1.28
N LEU A 281 19.72 -7.28 -1.73
CA LEU A 281 19.44 -8.03 -2.96
C LEU A 281 19.04 -7.08 -4.07
N HIS A 282 19.70 -7.20 -5.22
CA HIS A 282 19.33 -6.42 -6.39
C HIS A 282 18.03 -6.96 -7.01
N PRO A 283 17.05 -6.11 -7.38
CA PRO A 283 15.74 -6.56 -7.91
C PRO A 283 15.81 -7.36 -9.22
N LEU A 284 16.87 -7.16 -10.02
CA LEU A 284 17.14 -7.94 -11.24
C LEU A 284 17.88 -9.26 -10.99
N THR A 285 18.22 -9.59 -9.75
CA THR A 285 18.80 -10.89 -9.38
C THR A 285 17.88 -12.01 -9.86
N PRO A 286 18.36 -13.00 -10.61
CA PRO A 286 17.58 -14.20 -10.89
C PRO A 286 17.24 -14.92 -9.58
N SER A 287 15.96 -15.26 -9.37
CA SER A 287 15.48 -15.87 -8.13
C SER A 287 16.24 -17.15 -7.76
N ASP A 288 16.62 -17.97 -8.74
CA ASP A 288 17.39 -19.21 -8.55
C ASP A 288 18.85 -18.99 -8.12
N ARG A 289 19.31 -17.74 -8.06
CA ARG A 289 20.66 -17.36 -7.64
C ARG A 289 20.71 -16.75 -6.25
N VAL A 290 19.58 -16.61 -5.58
CA VAL A 290 19.53 -16.16 -4.20
C VAL A 290 20.03 -17.30 -3.31
N SER A 291 21.14 -17.06 -2.59
CA SER A 291 21.68 -18.06 -1.67
C SER A 291 20.76 -18.27 -0.48
N LYS A 292 20.88 -19.42 0.20
CA LYS A 292 20.12 -19.73 1.42
C LYS A 292 20.27 -18.64 2.50
N ALA A 293 21.48 -18.09 2.66
CA ALA A 293 21.74 -16.99 3.60
C ALA A 293 20.96 -15.71 3.22
N ARG A 294 21.03 -15.29 1.94
CA ARG A 294 20.29 -14.12 1.47
C ARG A 294 18.78 -14.31 1.46
N ALA A 295 18.30 -15.53 1.22
CA ALA A 295 16.87 -15.83 1.35
C ALA A 295 16.40 -15.69 2.80
N ARG A 296 17.20 -16.08 3.79
CA ARG A 296 16.90 -15.87 5.21
C ARG A 296 16.86 -14.38 5.58
N GLU A 297 17.83 -13.60 5.12
CA GLU A 297 17.83 -12.15 5.34
C GLU A 297 16.62 -11.48 4.68
N LEU A 298 16.25 -11.90 3.47
CA LEU A 298 15.05 -11.40 2.78
C LEU A 298 13.76 -11.76 3.52
N HIS A 299 13.65 -13.00 4.01
CA HIS A 299 12.51 -13.43 4.82
C HIS A 299 12.37 -12.56 6.08
N GLN A 300 13.47 -12.36 6.81
CA GLN A 300 13.48 -11.51 8.01
C GLN A 300 13.14 -10.04 7.70
N ALA A 301 13.69 -9.49 6.61
CA ALA A 301 13.38 -8.14 6.16
C ALA A 301 11.90 -7.98 5.83
N ILE A 302 11.31 -8.92 5.07
CA ILE A 302 9.88 -8.91 4.75
C ILE A 302 9.03 -8.90 6.03
N GLN A 303 9.32 -9.81 6.98
CA GLN A 303 8.55 -9.90 8.22
C GLN A 303 8.65 -8.62 9.06
N ARG A 304 9.88 -8.11 9.26
CA ARG A 304 10.13 -6.90 10.04
C ARG A 304 9.46 -5.68 9.43
N ILE A 305 9.71 -5.41 8.14
CA ILE A 305 9.15 -4.25 7.43
C ILE A 305 7.62 -4.27 7.46
N LEU A 306 7.00 -5.43 7.20
CA LEU A 306 5.53 -5.53 7.24
C LEU A 306 4.99 -5.35 8.67
N GLY A 307 5.68 -5.88 9.68
CA GLY A 307 5.34 -5.68 11.09
C GLY A 307 5.38 -4.20 11.48
N GLU A 308 6.52 -3.55 11.24
CA GLU A 308 6.72 -2.11 11.51
C GLU A 308 5.74 -1.24 10.73
N ALA A 309 5.44 -1.59 9.48
CA ALA A 309 4.45 -0.88 8.68
C ALA A 309 3.05 -1.02 9.26
N ILE A 310 2.65 -2.19 9.76
CA ILE A 310 1.36 -2.37 10.43
C ILE A 310 1.30 -1.57 11.74
N GLU A 311 2.37 -1.57 12.53
CA GLU A 311 2.46 -0.79 13.78
C GLU A 311 2.35 0.73 13.54
N ARG A 312 2.81 1.18 12.37
CA ARG A 312 2.75 2.58 11.93
C ARG A 312 1.56 2.90 11.03
N GLU A 313 0.54 2.04 11.03
CA GLU A 313 -0.70 2.24 10.28
C GLU A 313 -0.50 2.38 8.76
N GLY A 314 0.53 1.74 8.21
CA GLY A 314 0.87 1.76 6.79
C GLY A 314 1.49 3.07 6.31
N SER A 315 1.44 3.29 5.00
CA SER A 315 2.06 4.42 4.31
C SER A 315 1.07 5.24 3.51
N SER A 316 1.08 6.56 3.68
CA SER A 316 0.17 7.51 3.00
C SER A 316 0.88 8.33 1.92
N PHE A 317 1.85 7.71 1.24
CA PHE A 317 2.81 8.40 0.37
C PHE A 317 2.20 9.13 -0.84
N ASP A 318 1.11 8.61 -1.40
CA ASP A 318 0.46 9.16 -2.60
C ASP A 318 -0.79 10.00 -2.30
N GLY A 319 -1.11 10.21 -1.01
CA GLY A 319 -2.30 10.93 -0.54
C GLY A 319 -3.63 10.20 -0.74
N PHE A 320 -3.64 9.00 -1.33
CA PHE A 320 -4.87 8.24 -1.56
C PHE A 320 -5.20 7.31 -0.40
N TYR A 321 -4.19 6.78 0.30
CA TYR A 321 -4.41 6.04 1.53
C TYR A 321 -4.49 6.98 2.75
N VAL A 322 -5.50 6.72 3.58
CA VAL A 322 -5.68 7.21 4.96
C VAL A 322 -6.44 6.13 5.72
N THR A 323 -6.35 6.12 7.04
CA THR A 323 -7.13 5.21 7.88
C THR A 323 -8.64 5.49 7.75
N PRO A 324 -9.52 4.57 8.18
CA PRO A 324 -10.96 4.80 8.24
C PRO A 324 -11.38 6.08 8.98
N GLU A 325 -10.60 6.52 9.97
CA GLU A 325 -10.80 7.75 10.74
C GLU A 325 -10.29 9.00 10.01
N GLY A 326 -9.56 8.83 8.90
CA GLY A 326 -9.01 9.91 8.09
C GLY A 326 -7.57 10.32 8.44
N ASN A 327 -6.89 9.56 9.31
CA ASN A 327 -5.50 9.84 9.67
C ASN A 327 -4.54 9.27 8.62
N PRO A 328 -3.39 9.91 8.35
CA PRO A 328 -2.35 9.30 7.53
C PRO A 328 -1.60 8.23 8.34
N GLY A 329 -1.29 7.09 7.70
CA GLY A 329 -0.24 6.19 8.16
C GLY A 329 1.14 6.87 8.17
N ALA A 330 2.09 6.36 8.95
CA ALA A 330 3.37 7.00 9.25
C ALA A 330 4.61 6.22 8.75
N TYR A 331 4.44 5.08 8.07
CA TYR A 331 5.58 4.26 7.65
C TYR A 331 6.46 4.92 6.57
N GLN A 332 5.92 5.87 5.78
CA GLN A 332 6.71 6.58 4.76
C GLN A 332 7.95 7.29 5.30
N ASP A 333 7.96 7.66 6.59
CA ASP A 333 9.11 8.32 7.22
C ASP A 333 10.30 7.36 7.38
N GLN A 334 10.02 6.06 7.42
CA GLN A 334 10.99 4.97 7.56
C GLN A 334 11.58 4.51 6.22
N PHE A 335 11.06 4.98 5.08
CA PHE A 335 11.53 4.54 3.76
C PHE A 335 13.05 4.69 3.61
N GLN A 336 13.71 3.59 3.27
CA GLN A 336 15.13 3.53 2.98
C GLN A 336 15.40 3.81 1.51
N VAL A 337 14.52 3.39 0.60
CA VAL A 337 14.72 3.57 -0.85
C VAL A 337 13.51 4.11 -1.59
N TYR A 338 12.29 3.70 -1.20
CA TYR A 338 11.09 3.97 -1.96
C TYR A 338 10.77 5.46 -2.03
N GLY A 339 10.57 6.01 -3.24
CA GLY A 339 10.23 7.43 -3.43
C GLY A 339 11.36 8.41 -3.08
N ARG A 340 12.57 7.88 -2.82
CA ARG A 340 13.78 8.63 -2.44
C ARG A 340 14.79 8.71 -3.59
N GLU A 341 14.34 8.64 -4.85
CA GLU A 341 15.23 8.77 -6.00
C GLU A 341 16.04 10.07 -5.98
N GLY A 342 17.33 10.00 -6.30
CA GLY A 342 18.27 11.12 -6.26
C GLY A 342 18.79 11.51 -4.87
N LEU A 343 18.17 11.02 -3.79
CA LEU A 343 18.61 11.24 -2.41
C LEU A 343 19.72 10.24 -2.01
N PRO A 344 20.58 10.61 -1.03
CA PRO A 344 21.57 9.68 -0.51
C PRO A 344 20.92 8.49 0.21
N CYS A 345 21.44 7.30 -0.06
CA CYS A 345 21.08 6.08 0.65
C CYS A 345 21.45 6.24 2.13
N ARG A 346 20.50 5.96 3.04
CA ARG A 346 20.71 6.08 4.49
C ARG A 346 21.79 5.11 5.01
N SER A 347 21.99 4.00 4.31
CA SER A 347 22.95 2.95 4.70
C SER A 347 24.39 3.21 4.24
N CYS A 348 24.61 3.93 3.13
CA CYS A 348 25.95 4.04 2.55
C CYS A 348 26.26 5.37 1.83
N GLY A 349 25.34 6.33 1.82
CA GLY A 349 25.53 7.65 1.22
C GLY A 349 25.29 7.73 -0.29
N ILE A 350 25.47 6.65 -1.06
CA ILE A 350 25.35 6.70 -2.53
C ILE A 350 23.94 7.15 -2.95
N ARG A 351 23.85 7.95 -4.01
CA ARG A 351 22.56 8.42 -4.53
C ARG A 351 21.72 7.25 -5.03
N LEU A 352 20.45 7.25 -4.62
CA LEU A 352 19.47 6.26 -5.05
C LEU A 352 19.03 6.51 -6.48
N ILE A 353 18.83 5.42 -7.21
CA ILE A 353 18.40 5.46 -8.60
C ILE A 353 16.99 4.90 -8.73
N LYS A 354 16.31 5.25 -9.81
CA LYS A 354 15.01 4.69 -10.15
C LYS A 354 15.07 4.03 -11.51
N MET A 355 14.55 2.82 -11.61
CA MET A 355 14.47 2.08 -12.88
C MET A 355 13.12 1.39 -13.01
N LEU A 356 12.86 0.82 -14.19
CA LEU A 356 11.65 0.03 -14.42
C LEU A 356 11.97 -1.46 -14.34
N VAL A 357 11.28 -2.17 -13.45
CA VAL A 357 11.31 -3.63 -13.36
C VAL A 357 9.87 -4.13 -13.41
N ALA A 358 9.56 -5.01 -14.38
CA ALA A 358 8.22 -5.53 -14.59
C ALA A 358 7.12 -4.43 -14.66
N GLN A 359 7.38 -3.34 -15.40
CA GLN A 359 6.48 -2.19 -15.55
C GLN A 359 6.13 -1.49 -14.22
N ARG A 360 7.04 -1.56 -13.23
CA ARG A 360 6.93 -0.89 -11.93
C ARG A 360 8.18 -0.08 -11.66
N GLY A 361 7.98 1.17 -11.23
CA GLY A 361 9.07 2.02 -10.72
C GLY A 361 9.77 1.32 -9.55
N THR A 362 11.08 1.23 -9.60
CA THR A 362 11.91 0.45 -8.68
C THR A 362 13.06 1.30 -8.20
N HIS A 363 13.16 1.47 -6.90
CA HIS A 363 14.18 2.31 -6.26
C HIS A 363 15.31 1.41 -5.74
N VAL A 364 16.56 1.77 -6.08
CA VAL A 364 17.70 0.89 -5.82
C VAL A 364 18.89 1.71 -5.34
N CYS A 365 19.61 1.17 -4.36
CA CYS A 365 20.95 1.61 -3.99
C CYS A 365 21.98 0.76 -4.73
N THR A 366 22.73 1.34 -5.68
CA THR A 366 23.67 0.60 -6.53
C THR A 366 24.86 0.01 -5.77
N ARG A 367 25.20 0.59 -4.61
CA ARG A 367 26.27 0.11 -3.73
C ARG A 367 25.80 -0.99 -2.79
N CYS A 368 24.64 -0.82 -2.15
CA CYS A 368 24.10 -1.82 -1.22
C CYS A 368 23.52 -3.05 -1.96
N GLN A 369 22.95 -2.84 -3.13
CA GLN A 369 22.31 -3.88 -3.94
C GLN A 369 23.11 -4.07 -5.23
N VAL A 370 24.11 -4.94 -5.18
CA VAL A 370 25.06 -5.13 -6.28
C VAL A 370 24.38 -5.76 -7.49
N LEU A 371 24.55 -5.16 -8.67
CA LEU A 371 24.01 -5.67 -9.92
C LEU A 371 24.60 -7.06 -10.24
N PRO A 372 23.78 -8.06 -10.63
CA PRO A 372 24.27 -9.40 -10.96
C PRO A 372 25.28 -9.38 -12.12
N ARG A 373 26.47 -10.00 -11.91
CA ARG A 373 27.57 -10.03 -12.90
C ARG A 373 27.16 -10.50 -14.30
N LYS A 374 26.22 -11.45 -14.41
CA LYS A 374 25.75 -11.95 -15.72
C LYS A 374 25.00 -10.91 -16.56
N LEU A 375 24.43 -9.87 -15.92
CA LEU A 375 23.81 -8.75 -16.65
C LEU A 375 24.85 -7.76 -17.16
N LEU A 376 25.99 -7.64 -16.48
CA LEU A 376 27.13 -6.86 -16.95
C LEU A 376 27.80 -7.52 -18.17
N ALA A 377 27.83 -8.86 -18.22
CA ALA A 377 28.49 -9.62 -19.28
C ALA A 377 27.70 -9.74 -20.62
N ARG A 378 26.47 -9.21 -20.71
CA ARG A 378 25.60 -9.38 -21.90
C ARG A 378 25.88 -8.43 -23.06
N LYS A 379 26.88 -7.54 -22.93
CA LYS A 379 27.33 -6.60 -23.98
C LYS A 379 28.86 -6.49 -24.11
N ALA A 380 29.62 -7.40 -23.50
CA ALA A 380 31.07 -7.50 -23.72
C ALA A 380 31.35 -8.35 -24.96
#